data_AF-A0A934Z2B7-F1
#
_entry.id   AF-A0A934Z2B7-F1
#
_cell.length_a   1.000
_cell.length_b   1.000
_cell.length_c   1.000
_cell.angle_alpha   90.00
_cell.angle_beta   90.00
_cell.angle_gamma   90.00
#
_symmetry.space_group_name_H-M   'P 1'
#
loop_
_entity.id
_entity.type
_entity.pdbx_description
1 polymer ?
#
loop_
_entity_poly.entity_id
_entity_poly.type
_entity_poly.pdbx_seq_one_letter_code
_entity_poly.pdbx_strand_id
1 'polypeptide(L)'
;MLAFLGNPPNVHAHDKGVLKIASRIFGVGDSVDVRGEEFRAGAQVKLVLVGVDGRRPLGEVKADTGGRFGIGVALPSDVRPGLYRIVAVAADGDEISGVNVELLAGAAPDGATMDHSEMVMPSAEPLDLERAGVHSSQAWQGSGGALLAAWSRVASAPARKGPTV
;
A
#
# COMPACT_ATOMS: atom_id res chain seq x y z
N MET A 1 -11.17 59.45 4.31
CA MET A 1 -11.04 58.23 5.14
C MET A 1 -10.73 57.08 4.18
N LEU A 2 -9.57 56.43 4.36
CA LEU A 2 -8.89 55.59 3.36
C LEU A 2 -9.57 54.21 3.15
N ALA A 3 -9.32 53.67 1.95
CA ALA A 3 -9.97 52.54 1.29
C ALA A 3 -9.71 51.14 1.90
N PHE A 4 -10.68 50.23 1.72
CA PHE A 4 -10.46 48.78 1.66
C PHE A 4 -11.39 48.16 0.61
N LEU A 5 -11.10 48.39 -0.68
CA LEU A 5 -11.45 47.39 -1.69
C LEU A 5 -10.51 46.21 -1.44
N GLY A 6 -11.01 45.18 -0.78
CA GLY A 6 -10.33 43.90 -0.66
C GLY A 6 -10.17 43.28 -2.05
N ASN A 7 -9.11 43.67 -2.75
CA ASN A 7 -8.52 42.84 -3.78
C ASN A 7 -8.37 41.45 -3.16
N PRO A 8 -8.97 40.37 -3.71
CA PRO A 8 -8.55 39.04 -3.26
C PRO A 8 -7.03 39.00 -3.41
N PRO A 9 -6.27 38.31 -2.54
CA PRO A 9 -4.87 38.07 -2.84
C PRO A 9 -4.87 37.39 -4.20
N ASN A 10 -4.54 38.16 -5.23
CA ASN A 10 -4.14 37.65 -6.50
C ASN A 10 -2.82 37.00 -6.13
N VAL A 11 -2.90 35.76 -5.64
CA VAL A 11 -1.75 34.95 -5.24
C VAL A 11 -0.93 34.91 -6.50
N HIS A 12 0.10 35.75 -6.48
CA HIS A 12 0.85 36.09 -7.64
C HIS A 12 1.29 34.78 -8.25
N ALA A 13 0.86 34.58 -9.49
CA ALA A 13 1.34 33.54 -10.36
C ALA A 13 2.83 33.80 -10.61
N HIS A 14 3.68 33.54 -9.63
CA HIS A 14 5.12 33.56 -9.79
C HIS A 14 5.50 32.12 -10.17
N ASP A 15 5.52 31.83 -11.47
CA ASP A 15 5.75 30.50 -12.05
C ASP A 15 4.82 29.42 -11.49
N LYS A 16 3.59 29.32 -12.01
CA LYS A 16 2.65 28.27 -11.60
C LYS A 16 3.05 26.94 -12.27
N GLY A 17 4.00 26.24 -11.69
CA GLY A 17 4.26 24.84 -12.05
C GLY A 17 2.95 24.04 -12.07
N VAL A 18 2.82 23.09 -12.98
CA VAL A 18 1.60 22.29 -13.16
C VAL A 18 1.81 20.90 -12.58
N LEU A 19 0.95 20.50 -11.64
CA LEU A 19 0.89 19.11 -11.17
C LEU A 19 -0.06 18.29 -12.04
N LYS A 20 0.42 17.15 -12.51
CA LYS A 20 -0.35 16.12 -13.21
C LYS A 20 -0.27 14.80 -12.46
N ILE A 21 -1.40 14.12 -12.39
CA ILE A 21 -1.55 12.79 -11.81
C ILE A 21 -2.45 11.98 -12.74
N ALA A 22 -2.14 10.70 -12.90
CA ALA A 22 -2.87 9.82 -13.81
C ALA A 22 -4.30 9.51 -13.31
N SER A 23 -4.52 9.53 -12.00
CA SER A 23 -5.80 9.26 -11.36
C SER A 23 -6.06 10.26 -10.25
N ARG A 24 -7.32 10.42 -9.87
CA ARG A 24 -7.75 11.32 -8.78
C ARG A 24 -8.32 10.56 -7.59
N ILE A 25 -8.47 9.25 -7.70
CA ILE A 25 -9.06 8.39 -6.68
C ILE A 25 -8.02 7.33 -6.34
N PHE A 26 -7.68 7.20 -5.06
CA PHE A 26 -6.67 6.28 -4.56
C PHE A 26 -7.13 5.66 -3.24
N GLY A 27 -6.70 4.46 -2.90
CA GLY A 27 -6.83 3.90 -1.57
C GLY A 27 -5.81 4.54 -0.61
N VAL A 28 -6.15 4.61 0.68
CA VAL A 28 -5.14 4.93 1.69
C VAL A 28 -4.02 3.88 1.67
N GLY A 29 -2.76 4.31 1.73
CA GLY A 29 -1.61 3.43 1.56
C GLY A 29 -1.16 3.21 0.10
N ASP A 30 -1.92 3.66 -0.90
CA ASP A 30 -1.54 3.48 -2.31
C ASP A 30 -0.35 4.35 -2.73
N SER A 31 0.32 3.93 -3.81
CA SER A 31 1.36 4.74 -4.46
C SER A 31 0.78 5.60 -5.58
N VAL A 32 1.15 6.88 -5.59
CA VAL A 32 0.70 7.89 -6.56
C VAL A 32 1.88 8.37 -7.39
N ASP A 33 1.76 8.28 -8.71
CA ASP A 33 2.72 8.88 -9.65
C ASP A 33 2.39 10.36 -9.87
N VAL A 34 3.17 11.24 -9.24
CA VAL A 34 3.03 12.69 -9.36
C VAL A 34 4.03 13.22 -10.37
N ARG A 35 3.54 13.98 -11.35
CA ARG A 35 4.36 14.64 -12.38
C ARG A 35 4.24 16.14 -12.26
N GLY A 36 5.38 16.82 -12.28
CA GLY A 36 5.46 18.27 -12.37
C GLY A 36 5.93 18.71 -13.74
N GLU A 37 5.35 19.78 -14.25
CA GLU A 37 5.78 20.50 -15.46
C GLU A 37 5.83 22.01 -15.19
N GLU A 38 6.61 22.76 -15.98
CA GLU A 38 6.72 24.23 -15.85
C GLU A 38 7.25 24.70 -14.48
N PHE A 39 8.02 23.86 -13.80
CA PHE A 39 8.75 24.26 -12.59
C PHE A 39 10.06 24.95 -12.95
N ARG A 40 10.61 25.73 -12.02
CA ARG A 40 11.97 26.27 -12.18
C ARG A 40 12.99 25.13 -12.30
N ALA A 41 13.88 25.23 -13.28
CA ALA A 41 14.93 24.25 -13.52
C ALA A 41 15.82 24.06 -12.28
N GLY A 42 15.99 22.81 -11.83
CA GLY A 42 16.79 22.51 -10.64
C GLY A 42 16.15 22.90 -9.31
N ALA A 43 14.91 23.40 -9.29
CA ALA A 43 14.24 23.77 -8.05
C ALA A 43 13.89 22.54 -7.20
N GLN A 44 14.02 22.68 -5.89
CA GLN A 44 13.58 21.68 -4.94
C GLN A 44 12.11 21.91 -4.60
N VAL A 45 11.32 20.85 -4.75
CA VAL A 45 9.87 20.85 -4.58
C VAL A 45 9.50 19.83 -3.52
N LYS A 46 8.72 20.25 -2.53
CA LYS A 46 8.19 19.39 -1.47
C LYS A 46 6.73 19.08 -1.75
N LEU A 47 6.39 17.80 -1.77
CA LEU A 47 5.02 17.34 -1.91
C LEU A 47 4.41 17.15 -0.52
N VAL A 48 3.26 17.78 -0.30
CA VAL A 48 2.54 17.74 0.97
C VAL A 48 1.08 17.37 0.70
N LEU A 49 0.57 16.38 1.43
CA LEU A 49 -0.84 16.04 1.46
C LEU A 49 -1.54 16.94 2.49
N VAL A 50 -2.61 17.61 2.08
CA VAL A 50 -3.39 18.54 2.91
C VAL A 50 -4.85 18.12 2.90
N GLY A 51 -5.44 17.92 4.07
CA GLY A 51 -6.86 17.59 4.18
C GLY A 51 -7.37 17.67 5.60
N VAL A 52 -8.38 16.85 5.91
CA VAL A 52 -9.07 16.86 7.23
C VAL A 52 -8.15 16.48 8.39
N ASP A 53 -7.18 15.60 8.14
CA ASP A 53 -6.15 15.19 9.12
C ASP A 53 -4.95 16.16 9.19
N GLY A 54 -5.03 17.30 8.49
CA GLY A 54 -3.99 18.32 8.46
C GLY A 54 -3.00 18.18 7.31
N ARG A 55 -1.74 18.57 7.54
CA ARG A 55 -0.67 18.58 6.53
C ARG A 55 0.34 17.46 6.79
N ARG A 56 0.58 16.60 5.81
CA ARG A 56 1.53 15.47 5.89
C ARG A 56 2.53 15.53 4.73
N PRO A 57 3.85 15.57 4.99
CA PRO A 57 4.82 15.52 3.90
C PRO A 57 4.81 14.13 3.25
N LEU A 58 4.78 14.09 1.92
CA LEU A 58 4.84 12.85 1.14
C LEU A 58 6.26 12.56 0.64
N GLY A 59 7.01 13.62 0.33
CA GLY A 59 8.37 13.50 -0.17
C GLY A 59 8.89 14.81 -0.75
N GLU A 60 10.13 14.79 -1.21
CA GLU A 60 10.80 15.91 -1.84
C GLU A 60 11.43 15.43 -3.16
N VAL A 61 11.35 16.27 -4.18
CA VAL A 61 11.85 15.98 -5.52
C VAL A 61 12.50 17.23 -6.10
N LYS A 62 13.53 17.04 -6.92
CA LYS A 62 14.20 18.12 -7.64
C LYS A 62 13.73 18.14 -9.09
N ALA A 63 13.33 19.30 -9.58
CA ALA A 63 13.00 19.48 -10.98
C ALA A 63 14.26 19.38 -11.86
N ASP A 64 14.14 18.73 -13.01
CA ASP A 64 15.18 18.64 -14.03
C ASP A 64 15.47 20.01 -14.67
N THR A 65 16.48 20.06 -15.55
CA THR A 65 16.86 21.28 -16.28
C THR A 65 15.73 21.83 -17.18
N GLY A 66 14.77 20.99 -17.55
CA GLY A 66 13.58 21.38 -18.29
C GLY A 66 12.36 21.72 -17.43
N GLY A 67 12.52 21.86 -16.10
CA GLY A 67 11.41 22.21 -15.22
C GLY A 67 10.38 21.10 -15.03
N ARG A 68 10.79 19.85 -15.22
CA ARG A 68 9.93 18.66 -15.12
C ARG A 68 10.42 17.76 -14.00
N PHE A 69 9.52 16.97 -13.43
CA PHE A 69 9.89 15.86 -12.54
C PHE A 69 8.80 14.79 -12.54
N GLY A 70 9.15 13.58 -12.14
CA GLY A 70 8.21 12.49 -11.87
C GLY A 70 8.66 11.73 -10.64
N ILE A 71 7.76 11.53 -9.68
CA ILE A 71 8.03 10.78 -8.45
C ILE A 71 6.82 9.94 -8.05
N GLY A 72 7.07 8.68 -7.70
CA GLY A 72 6.10 7.83 -7.02
C GLY A 72 6.14 8.09 -5.52
N VAL A 73 5.05 8.60 -4.95
CA VAL A 73 4.92 8.83 -3.51
C VAL A 73 3.87 7.90 -2.92
N ALA A 74 4.17 7.30 -1.76
CA ALA A 74 3.19 6.50 -1.03
C ALA A 74 2.29 7.43 -0.21
N LEU A 75 0.98 7.24 -0.34
CA LEU A 75 0.00 7.88 0.52
C LEU A 75 0.04 7.22 1.90
N PRO A 76 -0.14 7.98 2.99
CA PRO A 76 -0.23 7.38 4.31
C PRO A 76 -1.48 6.50 4.40
N SER A 77 -1.36 5.33 5.05
CA SER A 77 -2.48 4.43 5.32
C SER A 77 -3.32 4.86 6.52
N ASP A 78 -2.73 5.64 7.43
CA ASP A 78 -3.32 6.10 8.69
C ASP A 78 -4.03 7.46 8.54
N VAL A 79 -4.67 7.69 7.39
CA VAL A 79 -5.50 8.90 7.15
C VAL A 79 -6.94 8.50 6.92
N ARG A 80 -7.85 9.40 7.26
CA ARG A 80 -9.27 9.14 7.08
C ARG A 80 -9.61 9.23 5.59
N PRO A 81 -10.48 8.35 5.06
CA PRO A 81 -10.97 8.50 3.70
C PRO A 81 -11.73 9.82 3.52
N GLY A 82 -11.58 10.44 2.36
CA GLY A 82 -12.18 11.73 2.05
C GLY A 82 -11.42 12.53 0.99
N LEU A 83 -11.77 13.81 0.87
CA LEU A 83 -11.14 14.73 -0.08
C LEU A 83 -9.87 15.35 0.50
N TYR A 84 -8.78 15.23 -0.24
CA TYR A 84 -7.46 15.78 0.07
C TYR A 84 -6.91 16.58 -1.10
N ARG A 85 -5.85 17.34 -0.84
CA ARG A 85 -5.10 18.09 -1.84
C ARG A 85 -3.63 17.76 -1.72
N ILE A 86 -3.01 17.32 -2.82
CA ILE A 86 -1.56 17.24 -2.91
C ILE A 86 -1.05 18.59 -3.38
N VAL A 87 -0.27 19.26 -2.55
CA VAL A 87 0.34 20.57 -2.86
C VAL A 87 1.84 20.41 -3.05
N ALA A 88 2.36 21.09 -4.06
CA ALA A 88 3.77 21.30 -4.28
C ALA A 88 4.19 22.63 -3.66
N VAL A 89 5.13 22.56 -2.73
CA VAL A 89 5.66 23.69 -1.99
C VAL A 89 7.12 23.89 -2.39
N ALA A 90 7.50 25.12 -2.69
CA ALA A 90 8.89 25.50 -2.95
C ALA A 90 9.75 25.31 -1.68
N ALA A 91 11.07 25.27 -1.83
CA ALA A 91 12.00 25.26 -0.69
C ALA A 91 11.80 26.46 0.26
N ASP A 92 11.36 27.60 -0.27
CA ASP A 92 11.06 28.82 0.48
C ASP A 92 9.71 28.76 1.25
N GLY A 93 8.95 27.68 1.10
CA GLY A 93 7.65 27.48 1.77
C GLY A 93 6.44 27.99 0.98
N ASP A 94 6.65 28.54 -0.21
CA ASP A 94 5.58 29.04 -1.08
C ASP A 94 4.82 27.91 -1.78
N GLU A 95 3.48 27.99 -1.84
CA GLU A 95 2.66 26.99 -2.54
C GLU A 95 2.69 27.28 -4.05
N ILE A 96 3.38 26.43 -4.80
CA ILE A 96 3.52 26.57 -6.25
C ILE A 96 2.24 26.13 -6.96
N SER A 97 1.71 24.97 -6.56
CA SER A 97 0.63 24.29 -7.27
C SER A 97 -0.03 23.21 -6.42
N GLY A 98 -1.26 22.82 -6.76
CA GLY A 98 -1.97 21.80 -6.01
C GLY A 98 -3.08 21.11 -6.81
N VAL A 99 -3.35 19.87 -6.46
CA VAL A 99 -4.36 19.03 -7.12
C VAL A 99 -5.19 18.28 -6.09
N ASN A 100 -6.50 18.24 -6.31
CA ASN A 100 -7.44 17.52 -5.44
C ASN A 100 -7.44 16.03 -5.78
N VAL A 101 -7.43 15.21 -4.74
CA VAL A 101 -7.49 13.76 -4.78
C VAL A 101 -8.51 13.27 -3.75
N GLU A 102 -9.15 12.16 -4.05
CA GLU A 102 -10.09 11.46 -3.17
C GLU A 102 -9.41 10.19 -2.65
N LEU A 103 -9.35 10.07 -1.33
CA LEU A 103 -8.84 8.88 -0.64
C LEU A 103 -10.01 8.01 -0.24
N LEU A 104 -10.04 6.78 -0.75
CA LEU A 104 -10.95 5.75 -0.32
C LEU A 104 -10.30 4.92 0.80
N ALA A 105 -11.13 4.28 1.63
CA ALA A 105 -10.62 3.31 2.57
C ALA A 105 -9.91 2.21 1.75
N GLY A 106 -8.59 2.13 1.89
CA GLY A 106 -7.83 1.01 1.36
C GLY A 106 -8.37 -0.25 2.02
N ALA A 107 -8.46 -1.33 1.26
CA ALA A 107 -8.60 -2.64 1.86
C ALA A 107 -7.38 -2.83 2.77
N ALA A 108 -7.55 -2.56 4.06
CA ALA A 108 -6.54 -2.92 5.05
C ALA A 108 -6.22 -4.40 4.81
N PRO A 109 -4.95 -4.83 4.87
CA PRO A 109 -4.71 -6.25 5.03
C PRO A 109 -5.45 -6.67 6.31
N ASP A 110 -6.48 -7.50 6.16
CA ASP A 110 -7.11 -8.25 7.24
C ASP A 110 -6.00 -9.00 7.99
N GLY A 111 -5.43 -8.36 9.00
CA GLY A 111 -4.19 -8.82 9.62
C GLY A 111 -3.96 -8.28 11.03
N ALA A 112 -4.96 -7.61 11.60
CA ALA A 112 -5.08 -7.46 13.04
C ALA A 112 -6.24 -8.33 13.53
N THR A 113 -6.16 -9.63 13.27
CA THR A 113 -6.61 -10.57 14.30
C THR A 113 -5.78 -10.23 15.52
N MET A 114 -6.37 -9.47 16.44
CA MET A 114 -5.98 -9.55 17.84
C MET A 114 -6.04 -11.05 18.16
N ASP A 115 -4.87 -11.69 18.16
CA ASP A 115 -4.63 -12.94 18.87
C ASP A 115 -4.97 -12.63 20.32
N HIS A 116 -6.24 -12.77 20.68
CA HIS A 116 -6.65 -12.81 22.06
C HIS A 116 -6.20 -14.17 22.54
N SER A 117 -4.91 -14.21 22.91
CA SER A 117 -4.22 -15.36 23.41
C SER A 117 -5.14 -16.05 24.41
N GLU A 118 -5.60 -17.20 23.98
CA GLU A 118 -6.44 -18.12 24.71
C GLU A 118 -5.74 -18.46 26.03
N MET A 119 -6.02 -17.71 27.11
CA MET A 119 -5.67 -18.12 28.46
C MET A 119 -6.71 -19.18 28.90
N VAL A 120 -6.74 -20.30 28.16
CA VAL A 120 -7.34 -21.54 28.64
C VAL A 120 -6.32 -22.17 29.57
N MET A 121 -6.67 -22.15 30.84
CA MET A 121 -6.00 -22.86 31.92
C MET A 121 -5.72 -24.32 31.51
N PRO A 122 -4.47 -24.81 31.52
CA PRO A 122 -4.22 -26.24 31.40
C PRO A 122 -4.44 -26.87 32.78
N SER A 123 -5.69 -27.22 33.09
CA SER A 123 -5.98 -28.11 34.22
C SER A 123 -5.72 -29.54 33.76
N ALA A 124 -4.45 -29.94 33.79
CA ALA A 124 -4.08 -31.35 33.73
C ALA A 124 -4.37 -32.02 35.09
N GLU A 125 -4.71 -33.31 35.00
CA GLU A 125 -5.01 -34.30 36.05
C GLU A 125 -6.49 -34.43 36.43
N PRO A 126 -7.04 -35.65 36.26
CA PRO A 126 -6.81 -36.65 37.31
C PRO A 126 -6.41 -38.05 36.82
N LEU A 127 -5.39 -38.59 37.51
CA LEU A 127 -5.29 -39.93 38.10
C LEU A 127 -5.58 -41.16 37.22
N ASP A 128 -4.47 -41.80 36.83
CA ASP A 128 -4.33 -43.19 36.39
C ASP A 128 -4.88 -44.18 37.45
N LEU A 129 -5.89 -44.99 37.10
CA LEU A 129 -6.19 -46.25 37.82
C LEU A 129 -6.77 -47.31 36.85
N GLU A 130 -5.86 -48.19 36.45
CA GLU A 130 -5.99 -49.47 35.75
C GLU A 130 -7.05 -50.45 36.34
N ARG A 131 -7.94 -51.03 35.50
CA ARG A 131 -8.35 -52.45 35.58
C ARG A 131 -9.27 -52.93 34.43
N ALA A 132 -8.71 -53.85 33.64
CA ALA A 132 -9.30 -55.06 33.05
C ALA A 132 -10.60 -54.98 32.22
N GLY A 133 -10.47 -55.33 30.94
CA GLY A 133 -11.60 -55.66 30.07
C GLY A 133 -11.16 -56.14 28.69
N VAL A 134 -10.77 -57.41 28.60
CA VAL A 134 -10.51 -58.17 27.37
C VAL A 134 -11.74 -58.09 26.43
N HIS A 135 -11.52 -57.96 25.12
CA HIS A 135 -12.14 -58.79 24.06
C HIS A 135 -11.87 -58.22 22.65
N SER A 136 -11.02 -58.95 21.95
CA SER A 136 -10.97 -59.23 20.50
C SER A 136 -12.21 -58.92 19.67
N SER A 137 -12.01 -58.38 18.45
CA SER A 137 -12.58 -58.86 17.18
C SER A 137 -12.08 -58.03 15.98
N GLN A 138 -11.03 -58.51 15.32
CA GLN A 138 -10.78 -58.27 13.88
C GLN A 138 -11.62 -59.27 13.05
N ALA A 139 -11.96 -58.87 11.81
CA ALA A 139 -12.81 -59.52 10.77
C ALA A 139 -14.24 -58.94 10.74
N TRP A 140 -14.84 -58.50 9.62
CA TRP A 140 -14.75 -58.83 8.19
C TRP A 140 -15.28 -57.60 7.39
N GLN A 141 -14.62 -57.09 6.34
CA GLN A 141 -14.63 -57.59 4.95
C GLN A 141 -15.76 -56.98 4.08
N GLY A 142 -15.41 -55.93 3.34
CA GLY A 142 -16.11 -55.47 2.14
C GLY A 142 -15.15 -55.57 0.96
N SER A 143 -15.23 -56.69 0.26
CA SER A 143 -14.40 -57.05 -0.90
C SER A 143 -14.80 -56.28 -2.15
N GLY A 144 -13.82 -55.89 -2.98
CA GLY A 144 -14.08 -55.66 -4.41
C GLY A 144 -13.10 -54.73 -5.12
N GLY A 145 -12.12 -55.32 -5.81
CA GLY A 145 -11.55 -54.69 -7.02
C GLY A 145 -10.10 -54.23 -6.93
N ALA A 146 -9.18 -55.18 -7.11
CA ALA A 146 -7.79 -54.92 -7.47
C ALA A 146 -7.67 -54.30 -8.88
N LEU A 147 -6.62 -53.53 -9.11
CA LEU A 147 -5.66 -53.57 -10.23
C LEU A 147 -4.68 -52.38 -9.98
N LEU A 148 -3.43 -52.63 -9.52
CA LEU A 148 -2.21 -52.77 -10.36
C LEU A 148 -2.10 -51.60 -11.37
N ALA A 149 -1.06 -50.79 -11.47
CA ALA A 149 0.37 -50.92 -11.22
C ALA A 149 0.95 -49.48 -11.32
N ALA A 150 1.87 -49.04 -10.46
CA ALA A 150 3.32 -49.16 -10.59
C ALA A 150 4.05 -47.89 -11.10
N TRP A 151 4.89 -47.38 -10.19
CA TRP A 151 6.30 -47.02 -10.37
C TRP A 151 6.67 -45.70 -11.09
N SER A 152 7.07 -44.74 -10.25
CA SER A 152 8.44 -44.21 -10.09
C SER A 152 9.26 -43.68 -11.27
N ARG A 153 9.90 -42.54 -10.95
CA ARG A 153 11.12 -41.90 -11.51
C ARG A 153 10.83 -40.94 -12.69
N VAL A 154 11.49 -39.79 -12.85
CA VAL A 154 12.78 -39.32 -12.35
C VAL A 154 12.87 -37.78 -12.48
N ALA A 155 13.78 -37.20 -11.68
CA ALA A 155 14.50 -35.92 -11.76
C ALA A 155 14.43 -35.14 -13.10
N SER A 156 14.19 -33.82 -13.09
CA SER A 156 15.09 -32.70 -12.74
C SER A 156 16.08 -32.28 -13.83
N ALA A 157 16.11 -30.96 -14.06
CA ALA A 157 17.22 -30.14 -14.59
C ALA A 157 17.22 -29.79 -16.11
N PRO A 158 17.97 -28.76 -16.56
CA PRO A 158 17.38 -27.47 -16.93
C PRO A 158 17.87 -26.91 -18.28
N ALA A 159 17.29 -25.77 -18.66
CA ALA A 159 17.80 -24.68 -19.51
C ALA A 159 18.97 -24.96 -20.49
N ARG A 160 18.74 -24.70 -21.79
CA ARG A 160 19.79 -24.26 -22.72
C ARG A 160 19.35 -23.04 -23.53
N LYS A 161 20.27 -22.07 -23.51
CA LYS A 161 20.36 -20.81 -24.25
C LYS A 161 20.26 -20.99 -25.77
N GLY A 162 19.91 -19.91 -26.48
CA GLY A 162 20.13 -19.75 -27.94
C GLY A 162 21.62 -19.72 -28.33
N PRO A 163 22.07 -19.05 -29.41
CA PRO A 163 21.36 -18.14 -30.33
C PRO A 163 21.62 -18.39 -31.84
N THR A 164 20.95 -17.56 -32.66
CA THR A 164 21.36 -16.93 -33.94
C THR A 164 22.38 -17.62 -34.85
N VAL A 165 21.94 -17.93 -36.08
CA VAL A 165 22.54 -17.49 -37.35
C VAL A 165 21.40 -17.13 -38.30
#